data_AF-A0A1Q3KDW6-F1
#
_entry.id   AF-A0A1Q3KDW6-F1
#
_cell.length_a   1.000
_cell.length_b   1.000
_cell.length_c   1.000
_cell.angle_alpha   90.00
_cell.angle_beta   90.00
_cell.angle_gamma   90.00
#
_symmetry.space_group_name_H-M   'P 1'
#
loop_
_entity.id
_entity.type
_entity.pdbx_description
1 polymer ?
#
loop_
_entity_poly.entity_id
_entity_poly.type
_entity_poly.pdbx_seq_one_letter_code
_entity_poly.pdbx_strand_id
1 'polypeptide(L)'
;MWSTDQRNRLAMEHQILQREGFSQFSVYHHSAHDSYYASGLATSSSSRRYNLYSPIPPGFPSQRPPLYIIDPNPLLMANGTAISRLGVSHAMHTLTPHDQGWVQICHWRDARWHSGIVLQKVFLKALIWIEAYEQHLATGRDLADFVRTMAEAA
;
A
#
# COMPACT_ATOMS: atom_id res chain seq x y z
N MET A 1 13.41 19.58 3.37
CA MET A 1 14.72 18.90 3.34
C MET A 1 14.69 17.80 4.38
N TRP A 2 15.12 16.57 4.04
CA TRP A 2 15.10 15.43 4.96
C TRP A 2 16.19 15.53 6.02
N SER A 3 15.83 15.29 7.28
CA SER A 3 16.81 15.25 8.38
C SER A 3 17.67 13.98 8.32
N THR A 4 18.82 14.01 9.01
CA THR A 4 19.68 12.84 9.16
C THR A 4 18.92 11.64 9.74
N ASP A 5 18.09 11.85 10.76
CA ASP A 5 17.28 10.80 11.38
C ASP A 5 16.26 10.20 10.42
N GLN A 6 15.63 11.02 9.56
CA GLN A 6 14.71 10.52 8.55
C GLN A 6 15.42 9.69 7.49
N ARG A 7 16.61 10.12 7.03
CA ARG A 7 17.43 9.35 6.07
C ARG A 7 17.88 8.03 6.69
N ASN A 8 18.34 8.03 7.94
CA ASN A 8 18.70 6.83 8.69
C ASN A 8 17.49 5.89 8.84
N ARG A 9 16.32 6.45 9.18
CA ARG A 9 15.06 5.70 9.24
C ARG A 9 14.73 5.05 7.91
N LEU A 10 14.83 5.76 6.79
CA LEU A 10 14.53 5.22 5.46
C LEU A 10 15.52 4.13 5.02
N ALA A 11 16.80 4.26 5.37
CA ALA A 11 17.79 3.21 5.16
C ALA A 11 17.46 1.95 5.98
N MET A 12 17.04 2.12 7.23
CA MET A 12 16.57 1.02 8.08
C MET A 12 15.32 0.35 7.51
N GLU A 13 14.34 1.11 7.04
CA GLU A 13 13.13 0.57 6.39
C GLU A 13 13.48 -0.31 5.19
N HIS A 14 14.41 0.13 4.34
CA HIS A 14 14.89 -0.69 3.23
C HIS A 14 15.51 -2.00 3.72
N GLN A 15 16.38 -1.95 4.74
CA GLN A 15 17.00 -3.15 5.31
C GLN A 15 15.98 -4.13 5.90
N ILE A 16 14.94 -3.63 6.57
CA ILE A 16 13.85 -4.46 7.10
C ILE A 16 13.14 -5.18 5.95
N LEU A 17 12.80 -4.47 4.86
CA LEU A 17 12.18 -5.10 3.69
C LEU A 17 13.06 -6.23 3.12
N GLN A 18 14.37 -6.00 3.00
CA GLN A 18 15.28 -7.00 2.43
C GLN A 18 15.46 -8.24 3.33
N ARG A 19 15.36 -8.10 4.65
CA ARG A 19 15.63 -9.19 5.61
C ARG A 19 14.40 -9.99 6.01
N GLU A 20 13.22 -9.38 5.99
CA GLU A 20 11.98 -9.96 6.50
C GLU A 20 11.12 -10.64 5.41
N GLY A 21 11.72 -10.98 4.26
CA GLY A 21 11.02 -11.65 3.16
C GLY A 21 10.20 -10.73 2.25
N PHE A 22 10.49 -9.43 2.24
CA PHE A 22 9.84 -8.40 1.40
C PHE A 22 10.82 -7.83 0.35
N SER A 23 11.79 -8.64 -0.11
CA SER A 23 12.85 -8.21 -1.04
C SER A 23 12.34 -7.80 -2.43
N GLN A 24 11.08 -8.12 -2.77
CA GLN A 24 10.40 -7.60 -3.94
C GLN A 24 10.04 -6.11 -3.84
N PHE A 25 10.17 -5.51 -2.65
CA PHE A 25 9.97 -4.10 -2.39
C PHE A 25 11.27 -3.43 -1.94
N SER A 26 11.43 -2.15 -2.30
CA SER A 26 12.59 -1.35 -1.90
C SER A 26 12.20 0.10 -1.66
N VAL A 27 13.05 0.81 -0.89
CA VAL A 27 12.98 2.27 -0.73
C VAL A 27 13.97 2.87 -1.71
N TYR A 28 13.51 3.87 -2.45
CA TYR A 28 14.27 4.56 -3.49
C TYR A 28 14.37 6.04 -3.13
N HIS A 29 15.49 6.65 -3.53
CA HIS A 29 15.72 8.10 -3.43
C HIS A 29 15.74 8.69 -4.83
N HIS A 30 14.87 9.67 -5.08
CA HIS A 30 14.89 10.47 -6.28
C HIS A 30 15.67 11.75 -6.02
N SER A 31 16.94 11.74 -6.40
CA SER A 31 17.91 12.80 -6.08
C SER A 31 17.52 14.18 -6.63
N ALA A 32 16.90 14.24 -7.80
CA ALA A 32 16.52 15.50 -8.46
C ALA A 32 15.52 16.35 -7.65
N HIS A 33 14.72 15.71 -6.78
CA HIS A 33 13.73 16.40 -5.95
C HIS A 33 13.94 16.18 -4.46
N ASP A 34 15.07 15.55 -4.09
CA ASP A 34 15.32 15.04 -2.74
C ASP A 34 14.07 14.39 -2.13
N SER A 35 13.48 13.43 -2.85
CA SER A 35 12.26 12.75 -2.42
C SER A 35 12.47 11.25 -2.33
N TYR A 36 11.67 10.58 -1.50
CA TYR A 36 11.73 9.14 -1.31
C TYR A 36 10.41 8.50 -1.69
N TYR A 37 10.48 7.27 -2.18
CA TYR A 37 9.31 6.42 -2.40
C TYR A 37 9.70 4.98 -2.11
N ALA A 38 8.73 4.17 -1.72
CA ALA A 38 8.87 2.72 -1.70
C ALA A 38 8.03 2.12 -2.83
N SER A 39 8.57 1.12 -3.51
CA SER A 39 7.93 0.52 -4.67
C SER A 39 8.34 -0.93 -4.83
N GLY A 40 7.55 -1.69 -5.58
CA GLY A 40 7.89 -3.03 -5.98
C GLY A 40 6.71 -3.75 -6.62
N LEU A 41 6.97 -4.99 -6.98
CA LEU A 41 6.01 -5.83 -7.69
C LEU A 41 5.51 -6.94 -6.75
N ALA A 42 4.19 -7.00 -6.57
CA ALA A 42 3.53 -8.12 -5.93
C ALA A 42 3.00 -9.09 -6.99
N THR A 43 3.16 -10.38 -6.74
CA THR A 43 2.54 -11.45 -7.54
C THR A 43 1.59 -12.20 -6.63
N SER A 44 0.33 -12.29 -7.05
CA SER A 44 -0.71 -13.01 -6.32
C SER A 44 -0.59 -14.53 -6.48
N SER A 45 -1.33 -15.29 -5.68
CA SER A 45 -1.43 -16.75 -5.80
C SER A 45 -1.96 -17.23 -7.16
N SER A 46 -2.73 -16.39 -7.86
CA SER A 46 -3.21 -16.64 -9.23
C SER A 46 -2.19 -16.25 -10.32
N SER A 47 -0.96 -15.92 -9.93
CA SER A 47 0.13 -15.44 -10.80
C SER A 47 -0.12 -14.08 -11.48
N ARG A 48 -1.16 -13.33 -11.08
CA ARG A 48 -1.36 -11.94 -11.52
C ARG A 48 -0.39 -11.00 -10.80
N ARG A 49 0.05 -9.97 -11.52
CA ARG A 49 1.11 -9.03 -11.12
C ARG A 49 0.53 -7.66 -10.84
N TYR A 50 1.00 -7.02 -9.77
CA TYR A 50 0.56 -5.72 -9.29
C TYR A 50 1.75 -4.85 -8.93
N ASN A 51 1.91 -3.71 -9.60
CA ASN A 51 2.93 -2.74 -9.21
C ASN A 51 2.38 -1.84 -8.10
N LEU A 52 3.11 -1.80 -6.99
CA LEU A 52 2.78 -1.02 -5.81
C LEU A 52 3.71 0.19 -5.72
N TYR A 53 3.16 1.33 -5.35
CA TYR A 53 3.90 2.58 -5.19
C TYR A 53 3.45 3.32 -3.93
N SER A 54 4.42 3.74 -3.12
CA SER A 54 4.22 4.48 -1.88
C SER A 54 5.15 5.70 -1.87
N PRO A 55 4.67 6.89 -2.24
CA PRO A 55 5.45 8.10 -2.05
C PRO A 55 5.64 8.33 -0.55
N ILE A 56 6.88 8.57 -0.10
CA ILE A 56 7.16 8.81 1.31
C ILE A 56 6.97 10.31 1.58
N PRO A 57 6.03 10.70 2.47
CA PRO A 57 5.76 12.10 2.73
C PRO A 57 6.88 12.72 3.59
N PRO A 58 7.13 14.04 3.48
CA PRO A 58 8.18 14.72 4.24
C PRO A 58 8.04 14.60 5.77
N GLY A 59 6.84 14.32 6.29
CA GLY A 59 6.59 14.10 7.72
C GLY A 59 6.88 12.67 8.22
N PHE A 60 7.33 11.76 7.37
CA PHE A 60 7.66 10.38 7.78
C PHE A 60 8.81 10.36 8.80
N PRO A 61 8.77 9.51 9.86
CA PRO A 61 7.80 8.44 10.10
C PRO A 61 6.55 8.85 10.90
N SER A 62 6.41 10.10 11.32
CA SER A 62 5.22 10.55 12.08
C SER A 62 3.98 10.69 11.19
N GLN A 63 4.17 11.00 9.90
CA GLN A 63 3.12 11.02 8.89
C GLN A 63 3.04 9.67 8.17
N ARG A 64 1.82 9.12 8.04
CA ARG A 64 1.55 7.88 7.32
C ARG A 64 1.79 8.05 5.81
N PRO A 65 2.57 7.17 5.16
CA PRO A 65 2.66 7.18 3.71
C PRO A 65 1.41 6.57 3.07
N PRO A 66 0.89 7.12 1.95
CA PRO A 66 -0.10 6.43 1.15
C PRO A 66 0.54 5.23 0.43
N LEU A 67 -0.29 4.27 0.01
CA LEU A 67 0.14 3.12 -0.78
C LEU A 67 -0.88 2.88 -1.89
N TYR A 68 -0.39 2.79 -3.12
CA TYR A 68 -1.20 2.68 -4.32
C TYR A 68 -0.89 1.40 -5.10
N ILE A 69 -1.90 0.85 -5.76
CA ILE A 69 -1.70 0.01 -6.93
C ILE A 69 -1.68 0.92 -8.15
N ILE A 70 -0.57 0.90 -8.88
CA ILE A 70 -0.35 1.76 -10.07
C ILE A 70 -0.42 0.97 -11.38
N ASP A 71 -0.35 -0.35 -11.32
CA ASP A 71 -0.54 -1.27 -12.45
C ASP A 71 -1.14 -2.59 -11.92
N PRO A 72 -2.20 -3.12 -12.55
CA PRO A 72 -2.91 -2.57 -13.71
C PRO A 72 -3.68 -1.29 -13.38
N ASN A 73 -3.76 -0.38 -14.36
CA ASN A 73 -4.55 0.86 -14.28
C ASN A 73 -5.38 1.02 -15.58
N PRO A 74 -6.73 0.92 -15.54
CA PRO A 74 -7.56 0.83 -14.33
C PRO A 74 -7.51 -0.54 -13.65
N LEU A 75 -7.62 -0.54 -12.32
CA LEU A 75 -7.92 -1.73 -11.54
C LEU A 75 -9.44 -1.91 -11.49
N LEU A 76 -9.94 -3.06 -11.92
CA LEU A 76 -11.37 -3.29 -12.16
C LEU A 76 -12.00 -4.17 -11.09
N MET A 77 -13.23 -3.88 -10.70
CA MET A 77 -14.07 -4.82 -9.96
C MET A 77 -14.45 -6.02 -10.82
N ALA A 78 -14.96 -7.08 -10.19
CA ALA A 78 -15.51 -8.25 -10.87
C ALA A 78 -16.60 -7.92 -11.90
N ASN A 79 -17.36 -6.85 -11.68
CA ASN A 79 -18.40 -6.38 -12.62
C ASN A 79 -17.86 -5.43 -13.73
N GLY A 80 -16.54 -5.24 -13.82
CA GLY A 80 -15.89 -4.37 -14.81
C GLY A 80 -15.82 -2.88 -14.45
N THR A 81 -16.37 -2.45 -13.31
CA THR A 81 -16.28 -1.05 -12.86
C THR A 81 -14.88 -0.75 -12.34
N ALA A 82 -14.28 0.39 -12.70
CA ALA A 82 -12.99 0.79 -12.13
C ALA A 82 -13.10 1.08 -10.62
N ILE A 83 -12.24 0.46 -9.81
CA ILE A 83 -12.24 0.63 -8.34
C ILE A 83 -12.01 2.09 -7.95
N SER A 84 -11.19 2.83 -8.70
CA SER A 84 -10.95 4.25 -8.44
C SER A 84 -12.21 5.12 -8.54
N ARG A 85 -13.26 4.69 -9.24
CA ARG A 85 -14.55 5.41 -9.29
C ARG A 85 -15.37 5.29 -8.01
N LEU A 86 -15.05 4.35 -7.12
CA LEU A 86 -15.75 4.17 -5.85
C LEU A 86 -15.33 5.23 -4.81
N GLY A 87 -14.16 5.85 -4.97
CA GLY A 87 -13.57 6.69 -3.94
C GLY A 87 -13.16 5.87 -2.70
N VAL A 88 -13.39 6.44 -1.52
CA VAL A 88 -13.20 5.73 -0.23
C VAL A 88 -14.28 4.66 -0.10
N SER A 89 -13.89 3.40 0.03
CA SER A 89 -14.83 2.28 0.17
C SER A 89 -14.40 1.34 1.29
N HIS A 90 -15.28 1.16 2.27
CA HIS A 90 -15.09 0.16 3.31
C HIS A 90 -15.10 -1.26 2.73
N ALA A 91 -16.09 -1.55 1.86
CA ALA A 91 -16.26 -2.83 1.20
C ALA A 91 -15.00 -3.28 0.44
N MET A 92 -14.36 -2.35 -0.27
CA MET A 92 -13.16 -2.63 -1.07
C MET A 92 -11.86 -2.31 -0.35
N HIS A 93 -11.89 -1.92 0.93
CA HIS A 93 -10.71 -1.50 1.69
C HIS A 93 -9.84 -0.46 0.94
N THR A 94 -10.47 0.54 0.34
CA THR A 94 -9.79 1.63 -0.39
C THR A 94 -9.88 2.95 0.36
N LEU A 95 -8.87 3.80 0.15
CA LEU A 95 -8.87 5.20 0.53
C LEU A 95 -9.07 6.08 -0.72
N THR A 96 -8.96 7.40 -0.55
CA THR A 96 -9.11 8.35 -1.66
C THR A 96 -8.14 8.00 -2.80
N PRO A 97 -8.65 7.72 -4.01
CA PRO A 97 -7.79 7.38 -5.14
C PRO A 97 -6.90 8.57 -5.52
N HIS A 98 -5.79 8.27 -6.18
CA HIS A 98 -4.98 9.31 -6.80
C HIS A 98 -5.68 9.85 -8.05
N ASP A 99 -5.42 11.11 -8.41
CA ASP A 99 -6.02 11.76 -9.60
C ASP A 99 -5.71 11.03 -10.92
N GLN A 100 -4.64 10.24 -10.96
CA GLN A 100 -4.26 9.39 -12.10
C GLN A 100 -5.04 8.06 -12.17
N GLY A 101 -6.05 7.87 -11.32
CA GLY A 101 -6.87 6.66 -11.26
C GLY A 101 -6.25 5.53 -10.43
N TRP A 102 -5.12 5.75 -9.76
CA TRP A 102 -4.49 4.74 -8.91
C TRP A 102 -5.32 4.47 -7.66
N VAL A 103 -5.46 3.19 -7.34
CA VAL A 103 -6.24 2.75 -6.18
C VAL A 103 -5.37 2.85 -4.93
N GLN A 104 -5.78 3.69 -3.98
CA GLN A 104 -5.12 3.75 -2.68
C GLN A 104 -5.63 2.62 -1.78
N ILE A 105 -4.73 1.76 -1.31
CA ILE A 105 -5.06 0.68 -0.37
C ILE A 105 -5.19 1.26 1.05
N CYS A 106 -6.25 0.85 1.75
CA CYS A 106 -6.38 1.07 3.19
C CYS A 106 -5.47 0.11 3.95
N HIS A 107 -4.41 0.63 4.56
CA HIS A 107 -3.44 -0.16 5.33
C HIS A 107 -3.48 0.15 6.83
N TRP A 108 -3.51 1.44 7.20
CA TRP A 108 -3.67 1.95 8.56
C TRP A 108 -4.64 3.14 8.57
N ARG A 109 -5.42 3.26 9.66
CA ARG A 109 -6.16 4.50 9.96
C ARG A 109 -5.18 5.54 10.48
N ASP A 110 -5.38 6.81 10.12
CA ASP A 110 -4.48 7.90 10.54
C ASP A 110 -4.34 8.00 12.06
N ALA A 111 -5.45 7.86 12.79
CA ALA A 111 -5.45 7.89 14.26
C ALA A 111 -4.69 6.73 14.94
N ARG A 112 -4.31 5.69 14.21
CA ARG A 112 -3.52 4.54 14.70
C ARG A 112 -2.12 4.47 14.11
N TRP A 113 -1.79 5.40 13.22
CA TRP A 113 -0.43 5.51 12.73
C TRP A 113 0.46 6.07 13.83
N HIS A 114 1.64 5.48 13.99
CA HIS A 114 2.69 5.98 14.85
C HIS A 114 4.04 5.62 14.22
N SER A 115 5.08 6.35 14.60
CA SER A 115 6.42 6.23 14.01
C SER A 115 7.07 4.86 14.21
N GLY A 116 6.53 3.99 15.08
CA GLY A 116 7.00 2.62 15.26
C GLY A 116 6.50 1.63 14.19
N ILE A 117 5.55 2.03 13.33
CA ILE A 117 5.09 1.19 12.23
C ILE A 117 6.07 1.31 11.06
N VAL A 118 6.50 0.16 10.54
CA VAL A 118 7.48 0.04 9.46
C VAL A 118 6.80 -0.24 8.12
N LEU A 119 7.46 0.11 7.01
CA LEU A 119 6.96 -0.08 5.64
C LEU A 119 6.69 -1.55 5.33
N GLN A 120 7.41 -2.49 5.96
CA GLN A 120 7.11 -3.92 5.86
C GLN A 120 5.67 -4.25 6.25
N LYS A 121 5.14 -3.60 7.30
CA LYS A 121 3.73 -3.78 7.69
C LYS A 121 2.77 -3.16 6.66
N VAL A 122 3.14 -2.03 6.08
CA VAL A 122 2.38 -1.36 4.99
C VAL A 122 2.27 -2.27 3.77
N PHE A 123 3.37 -2.87 3.32
CA PHE A 123 3.37 -3.82 2.20
C PHE A 123 2.69 -5.15 2.54
N LEU A 124 2.82 -5.66 3.78
CA LEU A 124 2.09 -6.85 4.21
C LEU A 124 0.58 -6.67 4.05
N LYS A 125 0.05 -5.49 4.41
CA LYS A 125 -1.37 -5.17 4.17
C LYS A 125 -1.72 -5.16 2.69
N ALA A 126 -0.85 -4.67 1.81
CA ALA A 126 -1.10 -4.74 0.37
C ALA A 126 -1.10 -6.17 -0.17
N LEU A 127 -0.19 -7.04 0.27
CA LEU A 127 -0.19 -8.44 -0.14
C LEU A 127 -1.50 -9.13 0.26
N ILE A 128 -1.97 -8.91 1.49
CA ILE A 128 -3.26 -9.41 1.96
C ILE A 128 -4.43 -8.83 1.14
N TRP A 129 -4.39 -7.53 0.84
CA TRP A 129 -5.40 -6.86 0.01
C TRP A 129 -5.46 -7.45 -1.40
N ILE A 130 -4.31 -7.73 -2.01
CA ILE A 130 -4.21 -8.32 -3.35
C ILE A 130 -4.85 -9.71 -3.39
N GLU A 131 -4.58 -10.58 -2.41
CA GLU A 131 -5.21 -11.90 -2.36
C GLU A 131 -6.73 -11.80 -2.17
N ALA A 132 -7.19 -10.86 -1.35
CA ALA A 132 -8.62 -10.60 -1.19
C ALA A 132 -9.27 -10.06 -2.48
N TYR A 133 -8.54 -9.21 -3.21
CA TYR A 133 -8.96 -8.70 -4.50
C TYR A 133 -9.05 -9.82 -5.55
N GLU A 134 -8.13 -10.78 -5.57
CA GLU A 134 -8.27 -11.98 -6.42
C GLU A 134 -9.54 -12.77 -6.09
N GLN A 135 -9.86 -12.93 -4.80
CA GLN A 135 -11.13 -13.56 -4.40
C GLN A 135 -12.36 -12.75 -4.83
N HIS A 136 -12.29 -11.42 -4.77
CA HIS A 136 -13.32 -10.55 -5.32
C HIS A 136 -13.49 -10.77 -6.82
N LEU A 137 -12.41 -10.81 -7.60
CA LEU A 137 -12.48 -11.07 -9.04
C LEU A 137 -13.12 -12.44 -9.35
N ALA A 138 -12.86 -13.45 -8.53
CA ALA A 138 -13.40 -14.79 -8.74
C ALA A 138 -14.88 -14.95 -8.31
N THR A 139 -15.32 -14.20 -7.29
CA THR A 139 -16.62 -14.45 -6.62
C THR A 139 -17.61 -13.29 -6.72
N GLY A 140 -17.15 -12.09 -7.05
CA GLY A 140 -17.92 -10.86 -6.98
C GLY A 140 -18.17 -10.33 -5.56
N ARG A 141 -17.69 -11.01 -4.52
CA ARG A 141 -17.86 -10.60 -3.12
C ARG A 141 -16.89 -9.48 -2.72
N ASP A 142 -17.28 -8.66 -1.77
CA ASP A 142 -16.48 -7.53 -1.29
C ASP A 142 -15.18 -7.99 -0.58
N LEU A 143 -14.13 -7.16 -0.59
CA LEU A 143 -12.88 -7.49 0.11
C LEU A 143 -13.06 -7.62 1.62
N ALA A 144 -14.00 -6.87 2.20
CA ALA A 144 -14.32 -6.91 3.62
C ALA A 144 -14.80 -8.30 4.10
N ASP A 145 -15.30 -9.14 3.19
CA ASP A 145 -15.67 -10.53 3.49
C ASP A 145 -14.45 -11.45 3.69
N PHE A 146 -13.32 -11.11 3.08
CA PHE A 146 -12.08 -11.90 3.11
C PHE A 146 -11.06 -11.35 4.09
N VAL A 147 -11.00 -10.02 4.23
CA VAL A 147 -10.06 -9.31 5.07
C VAL A 147 -10.82 -8.43 6.02
N ARG A 148 -10.87 -8.83 7.29
CA ARG A 148 -11.49 -8.00 8.31
C ARG A 148 -10.62 -6.78 8.60
N THR A 149 -11.27 -5.66 8.88
CA THR A 149 -10.62 -4.57 9.60
C THR A 149 -10.09 -5.15 10.92
N MET A 150 -8.83 -4.88 11.26
CA MET A 150 -8.25 -5.35 12.53
C MET A 150 -9.14 -4.88 13.68
N ALA A 151 -9.62 -5.83 14.50
CA ALA A 151 -10.48 -5.54 15.63
C ALA A 151 -9.84 -4.48 16.53
N GLU A 152 -10.66 -3.56 17.04
CA GLU A 152 -10.23 -2.59 18.01
C GLU A 152 -9.96 -3.35 19.32
N ALA A 153 -8.72 -3.36 19.81
CA ALA A 153 -8.50 -3.68 21.22
C ALA A 153 -9.12 -2.51 22.00
N ALA A 154 -10.15 -2.81 22.77
CA ALA A 154 -10.80 -1.88 23.68
C ALA A 154 -9.85 -1.44 24.80
#